data_AF-A0A5C5ZD17-F1
#
_entry.id   AF-A0A5C5ZD17-F1
#
_cell.length_a   1.000
_cell.length_b   1.000
_cell.length_c   1.000
_cell.angle_alpha   90.00
_cell.angle_beta   90.00
_cell.angle_gamma   90.00
#
_symmetry.space_group_name_H-M   'P 1'
#
loop_
_entity.id
_entity.type
_entity.pdbx_description
1 polymer ?
#
loop_
_entity_poly.entity_id
_entity_poly.type
_entity_poly.pdbx_seq_one_letter_code
_entity_poly.pdbx_strand_id
1 'polypeptide(L)'
;MVDAGSEAYRWLDRHSEYMLETPDEAFDWVFMLTDDDWDLIDASWEQRSAASKEAIAYVVCEGPSRDSRRMLLRALRDPNSDVAGQAAESLASQRELDEYAFPTLDFESERMVATLTADDESDKNGGEQ
;
A
#
# COMPACT_ATOMS: atom_id res chain seq x y z
N MET A 1 -10.32 -16.36 21.74
CA MET A 1 -9.39 -15.36 21.18
C MET A 1 -10.28 -14.34 20.49
N VAL A 2 -10.23 -13.08 20.93
CA VAL A 2 -11.17 -12.06 20.47
C VAL A 2 -10.88 -11.76 19.00
N ASP A 3 -11.94 -11.76 18.23
CA ASP A 3 -12.08 -11.43 16.83
C ASP A 3 -11.64 -9.96 16.64
N ALA A 4 -10.33 -9.70 16.62
CA ALA A 4 -9.80 -8.34 16.58
C ALA A 4 -10.00 -7.73 15.19
N GLY A 5 -10.34 -6.44 15.15
CA GLY A 5 -10.61 -5.67 13.93
C GLY A 5 -12.06 -5.77 13.44
N SER A 6 -12.43 -4.82 12.61
CA SER A 6 -13.71 -4.74 11.91
C SER A 6 -13.88 -5.86 10.89
N GLU A 7 -15.06 -5.95 10.29
CA GLU A 7 -15.31 -6.85 9.15
C GLU A 7 -14.37 -6.53 7.98
N ALA A 8 -14.09 -5.25 7.73
CA ALA A 8 -13.21 -4.82 6.66
C ALA A 8 -11.77 -5.29 6.86
N TYR A 9 -11.23 -5.11 8.06
CA TYR A 9 -9.90 -5.63 8.40
C TYR A 9 -9.80 -7.13 8.17
N ARG A 10 -10.78 -7.89 8.69
CA ARG A 10 -10.77 -9.36 8.57
C ARG A 10 -10.95 -9.83 7.14
N TRP A 11 -11.69 -9.08 6.33
CA TRP A 11 -11.84 -9.36 4.90
C TRP A 11 -10.49 -9.17 4.19
N LEU A 12 -9.84 -8.02 4.38
CA LEU A 12 -8.52 -7.75 3.78
C LEU A 12 -7.48 -8.77 4.24
N ASP A 13 -7.47 -9.11 5.53
CA ASP A 13 -6.53 -10.05 6.11
C ASP A 13 -6.70 -11.47 5.53
N ARG A 14 -7.94 -11.92 5.34
CA ARG A 14 -8.23 -13.24 4.78
C ARG A 14 -7.96 -13.34 3.28
N HIS A 15 -8.18 -12.25 2.55
CA HIS A 15 -8.13 -12.25 1.09
C HIS A 15 -6.88 -11.59 0.53
N SER A 16 -5.86 -11.31 1.36
CA SER A 16 -4.73 -10.49 0.94
C SER A 16 -3.98 -11.01 -0.29
N GLU A 17 -3.98 -12.32 -0.52
CA GLU A 17 -3.32 -12.94 -1.69
C GLU A 17 -4.17 -12.87 -2.97
N TYR A 18 -5.48 -12.57 -2.86
CA TYR A 18 -6.42 -12.45 -3.97
C TYR A 18 -6.70 -10.99 -4.38
N MET A 19 -6.31 -10.01 -3.56
CA MET A 19 -6.65 -8.59 -3.79
C MET A 19 -6.06 -8.05 -5.10
N LEU A 20 -4.96 -8.60 -5.59
CA LEU A 20 -4.38 -8.21 -6.88
C LEU A 20 -5.19 -8.72 -8.08
N GLU A 21 -5.98 -9.79 -7.91
CA GLU A 21 -6.86 -10.33 -8.96
C GLU A 21 -8.19 -9.57 -9.04
N THR A 22 -8.69 -9.10 -7.89
CA THR A 22 -9.97 -8.39 -7.77
C THR A 22 -9.84 -7.11 -6.92
N PRO A 23 -9.08 -6.11 -7.40
CA PRO A 23 -8.72 -4.96 -6.58
C PRO A 23 -9.88 -4.02 -6.30
N ASP A 24 -10.85 -3.93 -7.20
CA ASP A 24 -12.04 -3.08 -7.02
C ASP A 24 -12.81 -3.44 -5.74
N GLU A 25 -12.99 -4.74 -5.46
CA GLU A 25 -13.64 -5.20 -4.22
C GLU A 25 -12.78 -4.85 -2.99
N ALA A 26 -11.46 -4.99 -3.09
CA ALA A 26 -10.56 -4.65 -2.00
C ALA A 26 -10.56 -3.15 -1.69
N PHE A 27 -10.69 -2.29 -2.69
CA PHE A 27 -10.80 -0.84 -2.50
C PHE A 27 -12.03 -0.47 -1.67
N ASP A 28 -13.19 -1.08 -1.93
CA ASP A 28 -14.40 -0.86 -1.12
C ASP A 28 -14.15 -1.18 0.37
N TRP A 29 -13.41 -2.25 0.65
CA TRP A 29 -13.05 -2.61 2.02
C TRP A 29 -12.06 -1.64 2.66
N VAL A 30 -11.11 -1.09 1.91
CA VAL A 30 -10.17 -0.07 2.41
C VAL A 30 -10.92 1.17 2.90
N PHE A 31 -11.97 1.61 2.22
CA PHE A 31 -12.81 2.74 2.67
C PHE A 31 -13.62 2.46 3.94
N MET A 32 -13.83 1.18 4.29
CA MET A 32 -14.55 0.77 5.49
C MET A 32 -13.62 0.53 6.69
N LEU A 33 -12.30 0.69 6.53
CA LEU A 33 -11.35 0.57 7.63
C LEU A 33 -11.52 1.70 8.65
N THR A 34 -11.46 1.31 9.91
CA THR A 34 -11.41 2.23 11.05
C THR A 34 -9.96 2.53 11.45
N ASP A 35 -9.73 3.58 12.25
CA ASP A 35 -8.41 3.90 12.80
C ASP A 35 -7.77 2.68 13.51
N ASP A 36 -8.58 1.93 14.28
CA ASP A 36 -8.13 0.70 14.97
C ASP A 36 -7.71 -0.40 13.97
N ASP A 37 -8.34 -0.46 12.79
CA ASP A 37 -7.98 -1.44 11.75
C ASP A 37 -6.63 -1.10 11.11
N TRP A 38 -6.35 0.18 10.87
CA TRP A 38 -5.05 0.63 10.36
C TRP A 38 -3.92 0.29 11.33
N ASP A 39 -4.17 0.43 12.63
CA ASP A 39 -3.20 0.05 13.67
C ASP A 39 -3.01 -1.48 13.76
N LEU A 40 -4.06 -2.27 13.50
CA LEU A 40 -3.95 -3.73 13.39
C LEU A 40 -3.14 -4.15 12.16
N ILE A 41 -3.32 -3.49 11.02
CA ILE A 41 -2.51 -3.73 9.81
C ILE A 41 -1.04 -3.44 10.11
N ASP A 42 -0.74 -2.30 10.75
CA ASP A 42 0.63 -1.91 11.11
C ASP A 42 1.27 -2.89 12.12
N ALA A 43 0.53 -3.28 13.16
CA ALA A 43 1.00 -4.20 14.19
C ALA A 43 1.28 -5.61 13.66
N SER A 44 0.54 -6.04 12.62
CA SER A 44 0.70 -7.35 11.99
C SER A 44 1.69 -7.35 10.83
N TRP A 45 2.21 -6.20 10.40
CA TRP A 45 3.02 -6.07 9.17
C TRP A 45 4.15 -7.09 9.05
N GLU A 46 4.99 -7.22 10.08
CA GLU A 46 6.17 -8.12 10.05
C GLU A 46 5.81 -9.61 9.99
N GLN A 47 4.56 -9.97 10.30
CA GLN A 47 4.09 -11.35 10.29
C GLN A 47 3.50 -11.74 8.92
N ARG A 48 3.24 -10.76 8.05
CA ARG A 48 2.64 -10.95 6.73
C ARG A 48 3.68 -11.45 5.72
N SER A 49 3.22 -12.26 4.76
CA SER A 49 4.03 -12.66 3.60
C SER A 49 4.35 -11.45 2.71
N ALA A 50 5.42 -11.55 1.91
CA ALA A 50 5.76 -10.50 0.95
C ALA A 50 4.59 -10.20 -0.02
N ALA A 51 3.95 -11.24 -0.56
CA ALA A 51 2.77 -11.10 -1.42
C ALA A 51 1.60 -10.38 -0.73
N SER A 52 1.33 -10.69 0.54
CA SER A 52 0.29 -9.99 1.33
C SER A 52 0.64 -8.52 1.52
N LYS A 53 1.90 -8.20 1.85
CA LYS A 53 2.37 -6.82 2.02
C LYS A 53 2.29 -6.01 0.72
N GLU A 54 2.68 -6.61 -0.40
CA GLU A 54 2.61 -6.02 -1.74
C GLU A 54 1.16 -5.70 -2.11
N ALA A 55 0.26 -6.67 -1.95
CA ALA A 55 -1.16 -6.48 -2.20
C ALA A 55 -1.78 -5.40 -1.32
N ILE A 56 -1.40 -5.34 -0.03
CA ILE A 56 -1.83 -4.25 0.87
C ILE A 56 -1.29 -2.91 0.36
N ALA A 57 0.00 -2.82 0.01
CA ALA A 57 0.61 -1.59 -0.50
C ALA A 57 -0.06 -1.11 -1.81
N TYR A 58 -0.58 -2.03 -2.61
CA TYR A 58 -1.41 -1.69 -3.77
C TYR A 58 -2.77 -1.12 -3.34
N VAL A 59 -3.55 -1.84 -2.52
CA VAL A 59 -4.95 -1.45 -2.27
C VAL A 59 -5.13 -0.28 -1.32
N VAL A 60 -4.22 -0.09 -0.36
CA VAL A 60 -4.33 1.01 0.60
C VAL A 60 -4.14 2.38 -0.07
N CYS A 61 -3.62 2.47 -1.29
CA CYS A 61 -3.42 3.74 -1.97
C CYS A 61 -4.74 4.51 -2.21
N GLU A 62 -5.86 3.81 -2.31
CA GLU A 62 -7.21 4.37 -2.47
C GLU A 62 -7.86 4.80 -1.15
N GLY A 63 -7.25 4.47 0.00
CA GLY A 63 -7.79 4.84 1.32
C GLY A 63 -7.59 6.31 1.71
N PRO A 64 -8.03 6.69 2.93
CA PRO A 64 -7.83 8.04 3.47
C PRO A 64 -6.36 8.45 3.47
N SER A 65 -6.07 9.68 3.01
CA SER A 65 -4.71 10.10 2.65
C SER A 65 -3.69 9.93 3.78
N ARG A 66 -4.11 10.19 5.03
CA ARG A 66 -3.23 10.11 6.20
C ARG A 66 -2.77 8.69 6.50
N ASP A 67 -3.70 7.74 6.64
CA ASP A 67 -3.40 6.37 7.05
C ASP A 67 -2.79 5.56 5.92
N SER A 68 -3.33 5.73 4.71
CA SER A 68 -2.74 5.17 3.49
C SER A 68 -1.29 5.61 3.33
N ARG A 69 -1.00 6.91 3.48
CA ARG A 69 0.39 7.39 3.34
C ARG A 69 1.30 6.87 4.44
N ARG A 70 0.84 6.77 5.68
CA ARG A 70 1.60 6.14 6.77
C ARG A 70 1.99 4.71 6.40
N MET A 71 1.05 3.92 5.87
CA MET A 71 1.30 2.54 5.44
C MET A 71 2.20 2.44 4.24
N LEU A 72 2.01 3.26 3.23
CA LEU A 72 2.87 3.27 2.04
C LEU A 72 4.31 3.68 2.40
N LEU A 73 4.51 4.64 3.31
CA LEU A 73 5.85 5.01 3.79
C LEU A 73 6.54 3.89 4.57
N ARG A 74 5.77 3.03 5.25
CA ARG A 74 6.30 1.82 5.87
C ARG A 74 6.69 0.78 4.81
N ALA A 75 5.78 0.51 3.87
CA ALA A 75 6.00 -0.46 2.79
C ALA A 75 7.17 -0.07 1.87
N LEU A 76 7.37 1.23 1.61
CA LEU A 76 8.50 1.77 0.85
C LEU A 76 9.87 1.39 1.45
N ARG A 77 9.91 1.15 2.77
CA ARG A 77 11.12 0.75 3.51
C ARG A 77 11.17 -0.76 3.78
N ASP A 78 10.26 -1.54 3.22
CA ASP A 78 10.26 -2.99 3.38
C ASP A 78 11.52 -3.59 2.72
N PRO A 79 12.17 -4.60 3.33
CA PRO A 79 13.34 -5.24 2.75
C PRO A 79 13.04 -6.02 1.46
N ASN A 80 11.78 -6.35 1.18
CA ASN A 80 11.38 -6.95 -0.08
C ASN A 80 11.21 -5.88 -1.16
N SER A 81 11.92 -6.04 -2.29
CA SER A 81 11.92 -5.08 -3.40
C SER A 81 10.57 -4.89 -4.06
N ASP A 82 9.76 -5.94 -4.16
CA ASP A 82 8.47 -5.91 -4.83
C ASP A 82 7.47 -5.10 -4.00
N VAL A 83 7.48 -5.30 -2.67
CA VAL A 83 6.71 -4.49 -1.72
C VAL A 83 7.12 -3.02 -1.78
N ALA A 84 8.42 -2.73 -1.78
CA ALA A 84 8.95 -1.37 -1.83
C ALA A 84 8.62 -0.68 -3.17
N GLY A 85 8.74 -1.41 -4.29
CA GLY A 85 8.39 -0.94 -5.63
C GLY A 85 6.91 -0.63 -5.75
N GLN A 86 6.04 -1.56 -5.33
CA GLN A 86 4.60 -1.35 -5.32
C GLN A 86 4.20 -0.14 -4.46
N ALA A 87 4.83 0.03 -3.29
CA ALA A 87 4.59 1.19 -2.45
C ALA A 87 5.03 2.50 -3.12
N ALA A 88 6.15 2.50 -3.85
CA ALA A 88 6.61 3.67 -4.61
C ALA A 88 5.62 4.06 -5.72
N GLU A 89 5.11 3.08 -6.49
CA GLU A 89 4.08 3.30 -7.51
C GLU A 89 2.78 3.82 -6.90
N SER A 90 2.34 3.22 -5.79
CA SER A 90 1.16 3.66 -5.05
C SER A 90 1.31 5.08 -4.51
N LEU A 91 2.50 5.47 -4.02
CA LEU A 91 2.78 6.84 -3.57
C LEU A 91 2.78 7.84 -4.73
N ALA A 92 3.33 7.46 -5.88
CA ALA A 92 3.37 8.31 -7.07
C ALA A 92 1.98 8.50 -7.70
N SER A 93 1.13 7.47 -7.60
CA SER A 93 -0.24 7.49 -8.15
C SER A 93 -1.30 8.03 -7.18
N GLN A 94 -0.97 8.15 -5.88
CA GLN A 94 -1.90 8.60 -4.84
C GLN A 94 -2.48 9.98 -5.17
N ARG A 95 -3.81 10.07 -5.19
CA ARG A 95 -4.56 11.32 -5.42
C ARG A 95 -5.12 11.81 -4.08
N GLU A 96 -5.13 13.12 -3.85
CA GLU A 96 -5.81 13.68 -2.68
C GLU A 96 -7.30 13.37 -2.81
N LEU A 97 -7.81 12.44 -1.99
CA LEU A 97 -9.22 12.04 -1.97
C LEU A 97 -10.02 12.79 -0.89
N ASP A 98 -9.34 13.53 0.00
CA ASP A 98 -9.91 14.22 1.16
C ASP A 98 -9.42 15.69 1.28
N GLU A 99 -10.14 16.50 2.07
CA GLU A 99 -9.85 17.93 2.30
C GLU A 99 -8.57 18.17 3.14
N TYR A 100 -7.91 17.10 3.58
CA TYR A 100 -6.70 17.16 4.38
C TYR A 100 -5.48 17.01 3.47
N ALA A 101 -4.68 18.07 3.38
CA ALA A 101 -3.45 18.08 2.59
C ALA A 101 -2.56 16.87 2.94
N PHE A 102 -2.02 16.24 1.90
CA PHE A 102 -1.08 15.14 2.09
C PHE A 102 0.08 15.54 3.03
N PRO A 103 0.47 14.67 3.97
CA PRO A 103 1.80 14.76 4.56
C PRO A 103 2.81 14.76 3.41
N THR A 104 3.61 15.83 3.32
CA THR A 104 4.69 15.93 2.33
C THR A 104 5.69 14.82 2.60
N LEU A 105 6.18 14.17 1.54
CA LEU A 105 7.24 13.19 1.67
C LEU A 105 8.52 13.89 2.14
N ASP A 106 9.31 13.23 2.98
CA ASP A 106 10.65 13.72 3.25
C ASP A 106 11.55 13.48 2.03
N PHE A 107 12.67 14.20 1.96
CA PHE A 107 13.61 14.13 0.83
C PHE A 107 14.10 12.69 0.56
N GLU A 108 14.25 11.87 1.59
CA GLU A 108 14.68 10.48 1.43
C GLU A 108 13.61 9.63 0.75
N SER A 109 12.35 9.75 1.20
CA SER A 109 11.20 9.05 0.65
C SER A 109 10.93 9.50 -0.79
N GLU A 110 11.03 10.80 -1.09
CA GLU A 110 10.93 11.32 -2.47
C GLU A 110 11.98 10.71 -3.38
N ARG A 111 13.24 10.63 -2.91
CA ARG A 111 14.33 10.04 -3.67
C ARG A 111 14.11 8.54 -3.89
N MET A 112 13.61 7.81 -2.89
CA MET A 112 13.30 6.39 -3.01
C MET A 112 12.20 6.16 -4.03
N VAL A 113 11.10 6.92 -3.96
CA VAL A 113 10.00 6.84 -4.95
C VAL A 113 10.57 7.06 -6.35
N ALA A 114 11.29 8.18 -6.57
CA ALA A 114 11.85 8.49 -7.89
C ALA A 114 12.82 7.43 -8.42
N THR A 115 13.61 6.79 -7.54
CA THR A 115 14.54 5.73 -7.95
C THR A 115 13.77 4.47 -8.36
N LEU A 116 12.84 4.03 -7.53
CA LEU A 116 12.10 2.78 -7.73
C LEU A 116 11.14 2.86 -8.92
N THR A 117 10.54 4.02 -9.19
CA THR A 117 9.63 4.19 -10.34
C THR A 117 10.36 4.44 -11.66
N ALA A 118 11.62 4.92 -11.64
CA ALA A 118 12.40 5.13 -12.87
C ALA A 118 12.96 3.83 -13.46
N ASP A 119 13.24 2.83 -12.60
CA ASP A 119 13.72 1.52 -13.04
C ASP A 119 12.63 0.75 -13.82
N ASP A 120 11.34 0.90 -13.47
CA ASP A 120 10.22 0.26 -14.18
C ASP A 120 9.94 0.86 -15.58
N GLU A 121 10.21 2.16 -15.79
CA GLU A 121 10.10 2.76 -17.14
C GLU A 121 11.23 2.32 -18.09
N SER A 122 12.36 1.87 -17.54
CA SER A 122 13.53 1.42 -18.30
C SER A 122 13.28 0.05 -18.94
N ASP A 123 12.56 -0.83 -18.26
CA ASP A 123 12.23 -2.18 -18.75
C ASP A 123 11.11 -2.18 -19.80
N LYS A 124 10.20 -1.20 -19.77
CA LYS A 124 9.10 -1.08 -20.77
C LYS A 124 9.56 -0.60 -22.15
N ASN A 125 10.77 -0.02 -22.28
CA ASN A 125 11.32 0.48 -23.55
C ASN A 125 12.35 -0.46 -24.22
N GLY A 126 12.63 -1.64 -23.63
CA GLY A 126 13.61 -2.59 -24.16
C GLY A 126 13.07 -3.59 -25.20
N GLY A 127 11.80 -3.48 -25.59
CA GLY A 127 11.05 -4.51 -26.31
C GLY A 127 10.75 -4.24 -27.78
N GLU A 128 11.56 -3.50 -28.53
CA GLU A 128 11.47 -3.47 -30.00
C GLU A 128 12.89 -3.40 -30.62
N GLN A 129 13.40 -4.56 -31.06
CA GLN A 129 14.44 -4.67 -32.09
C GLN A 129 14.06 -5.75 -33.09
#